data_AF-A0A948CYD0-F1
#
_entry.id   AF-A0A948CYD0-F1
#
_cell.length_a   1.000
_cell.length_b   1.000
_cell.length_c   1.000
_cell.angle_alpha   90.00
_cell.angle_beta   90.00
_cell.angle_gamma   90.00
#
_symmetry.space_group_name_H-M   'P 1'
#
loop_
_entity.id
_entity.type
_entity.pdbx_description
1 polymer ?
#
loop_
_entity_poly.entity_id
_entity_poly.type
_entity_poly.pdbx_seq_one_letter_code
_entity_poly.pdbx_strand_id
1 'polypeptide(L)'
;MPKTIAEKILSSHAQKDLFAGDFAVCRVDFAFGQDGTSAIIIDRLKELKVKKTKSPFCMVIDHNSPSPTDGTSRVHKKMRDFASRINSPIFDIGCGVCHQVIPESGFALPGNLILGA
;
A
#
# COMPACT_ATOMS: atom_id res chain seq x y z
N MET A 1 28.64 -15.86 -1.14
CA MET A 1 28.87 -14.88 -0.06
C MET A 1 27.68 -14.88 0.89
N PRO A 2 27.88 -14.72 2.21
CA PRO A 2 26.76 -14.52 3.14
C PRO A 2 25.94 -13.29 2.73
N LYS A 3 24.61 -13.36 2.89
CA LYS A 3 23.68 -12.27 2.56
C LYS A 3 23.02 -11.73 3.83
N THR A 4 22.76 -10.43 3.86
CA THR A 4 21.86 -9.78 4.82
C THR A 4 20.41 -10.25 4.63
N ILE A 5 19.54 -9.98 5.59
CA ILE A 5 18.11 -10.31 5.45
C ILE A 5 17.44 -9.54 4.31
N ALA A 6 17.83 -8.27 4.10
CA ALA A 6 17.30 -7.45 3.01
C ALA A 6 17.69 -8.02 1.63
N GLU A 7 18.97 -8.37 1.44
CA GLU A 7 19.44 -9.00 0.20
C GLU A 7 18.73 -10.33 -0.07
N LYS A 8 18.49 -11.15 0.97
CA LYS A 8 17.73 -12.41 0.84
C LYS A 8 16.30 -12.17 0.37
N ILE A 9 15.59 -11.24 1.02
CA ILE A 9 14.19 -10.92 0.68
C ILE A 9 14.12 -10.35 -0.75
N LEU A 10 14.95 -9.36 -1.08
CA LEU A 10 14.94 -8.74 -2.42
C LEU A 10 15.36 -9.74 -3.51
N SER A 11 16.37 -10.57 -3.26
CA SER A 11 16.78 -11.65 -4.19
C SER A 11 15.62 -12.60 -4.47
N SER A 12 14.89 -13.01 -3.43
CA SER A 12 13.72 -13.88 -3.54
C SER A 12 12.60 -13.24 -4.38
N HIS A 13 12.37 -11.93 -4.21
CA HIS A 13 11.30 -11.21 -4.93
C HIS A 13 11.68 -10.82 -6.36
N ALA A 14 12.98 -10.76 -6.67
CA ALA A 14 13.50 -10.52 -8.02
C ALA A 14 13.81 -11.81 -8.79
N GLN A 15 13.82 -12.96 -8.13
CA GLN A 15 14.31 -14.24 -8.67
C GLN A 15 15.73 -14.13 -9.24
N LYS A 16 16.59 -13.35 -8.56
CA LYS A 16 17.96 -13.06 -8.95
C LYS A 16 18.85 -13.01 -7.72
N ASP A 17 20.15 -13.31 -7.88
CA ASP A 17 21.11 -13.19 -6.78
C ASP A 17 21.55 -11.73 -6.64
N LEU A 18 20.95 -11.00 -5.68
CA LEU A 18 21.17 -9.57 -5.50
C LEU A 18 22.07 -9.29 -4.30
N PHE A 19 22.85 -8.22 -4.45
CA PHE A 19 23.69 -7.60 -3.41
C PHE A 19 23.43 -6.09 -3.36
N ALA A 20 23.90 -5.44 -2.28
CA ALA A 20 23.85 -3.99 -2.16
C ALA A 20 24.45 -3.29 -3.40
N GLY A 21 23.69 -2.35 -3.97
CA GLY A 21 24.07 -1.62 -5.19
C GLY A 21 23.39 -2.12 -6.47
N ASP A 22 22.80 -3.33 -6.44
CA ASP A 22 22.11 -3.87 -7.61
C ASP A 22 20.75 -3.19 -7.87
N PHE A 23 20.39 -3.10 -9.16
CA PHE A 23 19.07 -2.69 -9.61
C PHE A 23 18.24 -3.91 -10.01
N ALA A 24 17.01 -4.02 -9.50
CA ALA A 24 16.12 -5.14 -9.79
C ALA A 24 14.64 -4.76 -9.81
N VAL A 25 13.86 -5.51 -10.58
CA VAL A 25 12.39 -5.48 -10.54
C VAL A 25 11.94 -6.57 -9.58
N CYS A 26 11.28 -6.19 -8.50
CA CYS A 26 10.82 -7.10 -7.46
C CYS A 26 9.29 -7.23 -7.48
N ARG A 27 8.78 -8.44 -7.24
CA ARG A 27 7.36 -8.66 -6.94
C ARG A 27 7.02 -8.06 -5.59
N VAL A 28 5.93 -7.31 -5.50
CA VAL A 28 5.41 -6.73 -4.25
C VAL A 28 4.32 -7.64 -3.70
N ASP A 29 4.39 -8.00 -2.42
CA ASP A 29 3.39 -8.84 -1.76
C ASP A 29 2.15 -8.05 -1.37
N PHE A 30 2.34 -6.82 -0.91
CA PHE A 30 1.27 -5.95 -0.44
C PHE A 30 1.65 -4.48 -0.60
N ALA A 31 0.66 -3.64 -0.85
CA ALA A 31 0.84 -2.20 -0.82
C ALA A 31 -0.31 -1.51 -0.07
N PHE A 32 -0.05 -0.35 0.50
CA PHE A 32 -1.10 0.46 1.11
C PHE A 32 -0.83 1.95 0.93
N GLY A 33 -1.88 2.74 1.04
CA GLY A 33 -1.79 4.21 1.11
C GLY A 33 -2.67 4.78 2.21
N GLN A 34 -2.27 5.93 2.75
CA GLN A 34 -3.06 6.70 3.71
C GLN A 34 -3.78 7.89 3.03
N ASP A 35 -4.67 8.58 3.73
CA ASP A 35 -5.57 9.58 3.14
C ASP A 35 -4.85 10.82 2.56
N GLY A 36 -3.65 11.13 3.00
CA GLY A 36 -2.77 12.16 2.43
C GLY A 36 -2.17 11.81 1.06
N THR A 37 -1.99 10.52 0.72
CA THR A 37 -1.35 10.09 -0.54
C THR A 37 -2.29 9.30 -1.47
N SER A 38 -3.34 8.70 -0.92
CA SER A 38 -4.28 7.84 -1.67
C SER A 38 -5.01 8.58 -2.78
N ALA A 39 -5.30 9.87 -2.63
CA ALA A 39 -5.94 10.67 -3.68
C ALA A 39 -5.12 10.66 -4.99
N ILE A 40 -3.80 10.77 -4.89
CA ILE A 40 -2.86 10.77 -6.03
C ILE A 40 -2.78 9.36 -6.63
N ILE A 41 -2.67 8.33 -5.79
CA ILE A 41 -2.65 6.93 -6.23
C ILE A 41 -3.90 6.60 -7.05
N ILE A 42 -5.08 7.01 -6.56
CA ILE A 42 -6.35 6.77 -7.24
C ILE A 42 -6.39 7.43 -8.62
N ASP A 43 -5.90 8.67 -8.75
CA ASP A 43 -5.89 9.37 -10.03
C ASP A 43 -4.96 8.71 -11.03
N ARG A 44 -3.76 8.31 -10.61
CA ARG A 44 -2.82 7.58 -11.47
C ARG A 44 -3.36 6.23 -11.91
N LEU A 45 -4.00 5.48 -11.01
CA LEU A 45 -4.62 4.20 -11.39
C LEU A 45 -5.80 4.38 -12.36
N LYS A 46 -6.57 5.47 -12.24
CA LYS A 46 -7.62 5.83 -13.20
C LYS A 46 -7.04 6.20 -14.57
N GLU A 47 -5.99 7.02 -14.62
CA GLU A 47 -5.28 7.39 -15.85
C GLU A 47 -4.73 6.16 -16.59
N LEU A 48 -4.15 5.23 -15.83
CA LEU A 48 -3.64 3.94 -16.33
C LEU A 48 -4.77 2.94 -16.67
N LYS A 49 -6.04 3.31 -16.48
CA LYS A 49 -7.22 2.47 -16.74
C LYS A 49 -7.18 1.13 -16.01
N VAL A 50 -6.57 1.09 -14.82
CA VAL A 50 -6.46 -0.11 -14.00
C VAL A 50 -7.84 -0.48 -13.44
N LYS A 51 -8.33 -1.66 -13.83
CA LYS A 51 -9.60 -2.20 -13.32
C LYS A 51 -9.43 -3.04 -12.06
N LYS A 52 -8.26 -3.65 -11.87
CA LYS A 52 -7.92 -4.52 -10.75
C LYS A 52 -6.42 -4.42 -10.47
N THR A 53 -6.03 -4.34 -9.21
CA THR A 53 -4.61 -4.35 -8.81
C THR A 53 -4.05 -5.77 -8.95
N LYS A 54 -2.78 -5.87 -9.35
CA LYS A 54 -2.08 -7.18 -9.44
C LYS A 54 -1.64 -7.69 -8.08
N SER A 55 -1.19 -6.79 -7.21
CA SER A 55 -0.87 -7.08 -5.82
C SER A 55 -2.04 -6.67 -4.91
N PRO A 56 -2.24 -7.39 -3.80
CA PRO A 56 -3.07 -6.94 -2.69
C PRO A 56 -2.78 -5.48 -2.32
N PHE A 57 -3.84 -4.69 -2.20
CA PHE A 57 -3.76 -3.27 -1.89
C PHE A 57 -4.88 -2.89 -0.92
N CYS A 58 -4.61 -2.00 0.03
CA CYS A 58 -5.65 -1.38 0.85
C CYS A 58 -5.40 0.13 1.06
N MET A 59 -6.39 0.81 1.61
CA MET A 59 -6.25 2.21 2.04
C MET A 59 -6.60 2.37 3.50
N VAL A 60 -6.00 3.35 4.16
CA VAL A 60 -6.25 3.69 5.58
C VAL A 60 -6.62 5.16 5.69
N ILE A 61 -7.66 5.49 6.45
CA ILE A 61 -8.05 6.86 6.78
C ILE A 61 -7.65 7.14 8.23
N ASP A 62 -6.48 7.74 8.43
CA ASP A 62 -5.91 7.97 9.76
C ASP A 62 -5.29 9.36 9.98
N HIS A 63 -4.77 10.02 8.93
CA HIS A 63 -4.07 11.31 9.09
C HIS A 63 -5.03 12.48 9.29
N ASN A 64 -6.18 12.47 8.62
CA ASN A 64 -7.19 13.54 8.73
C ASN A 64 -8.53 12.97 9.18
N SER A 65 -8.53 12.27 10.32
CA SER A 65 -9.66 11.49 10.82
C SER A 65 -10.14 12.01 12.19
N PRO A 66 -11.35 12.61 12.31
CA PRO A 66 -12.33 12.88 11.24
C PRO A 66 -11.91 14.03 10.32
N SER A 67 -12.55 14.14 9.15
CA SER A 67 -12.21 15.12 8.11
C SER A 67 -12.35 16.57 8.62
N PRO A 68 -11.28 17.39 8.63
CA PRO A 68 -11.34 18.76 9.14
C PRO A 68 -11.83 19.77 8.09
N THR A 69 -11.84 19.39 6.81
CA THR A 69 -12.21 20.26 5.69
C THR A 69 -13.06 19.53 4.66
N ASP A 70 -13.85 20.28 3.89
CA ASP A 70 -14.59 19.77 2.73
C ASP A 70 -13.67 19.13 1.67
N GLY A 71 -12.44 19.63 1.53
CA GLY A 71 -11.41 19.00 0.69
C GLY A 71 -11.05 17.60 1.16
N THR A 72 -10.79 17.42 2.46
CA THR A 72 -10.54 16.10 3.04
C THR A 72 -11.76 15.19 2.92
N SER A 73 -12.98 15.71 3.14
CA SER A 73 -14.21 14.94 2.99
C SER A 73 -14.35 14.35 1.58
N ARG A 74 -13.99 15.13 0.54
CA ARG A 74 -13.93 14.63 -0.85
C ARG A 74 -12.88 13.54 -1.03
N VAL A 75 -11.70 13.67 -0.42
CA VAL A 75 -10.64 12.64 -0.48
C VAL A 75 -11.13 11.34 0.16
N HIS A 76 -11.69 11.40 1.36
CA HIS A 76 -12.22 10.22 2.04
C HIS A 76 -13.33 9.55 1.24
N LYS A 77 -14.27 10.33 0.67
CA LYS A 77 -15.29 9.80 -0.24
C LYS A 77 -14.66 9.11 -1.45
N LYS A 78 -13.70 9.76 -2.10
CA LYS A 78 -12.97 9.22 -3.27
C LYS A 78 -12.27 7.89 -2.94
N MET A 79 -11.69 7.77 -1.74
CA MET A 79 -11.07 6.52 -1.27
C MET A 79 -12.11 5.41 -1.09
N ARG A 80 -13.23 5.67 -0.40
CA ARG A 80 -14.32 4.69 -0.22
C ARG A 80 -14.89 4.24 -1.56
N ASP A 81 -15.18 5.19 -2.46
CA ASP A 81 -15.69 4.91 -3.81
C ASP A 81 -14.70 4.06 -4.62
N PHE A 82 -13.41 4.37 -4.53
CA PHE A 82 -12.38 3.60 -5.23
C PHE A 82 -12.20 2.20 -4.66
N ALA A 83 -12.13 2.06 -3.32
CA ALA A 83 -12.02 0.78 -2.63
C ALA A 83 -13.17 -0.15 -3.02
N SER A 84 -14.41 0.36 -2.99
CA SER A 84 -15.59 -0.39 -3.44
C SER A 84 -15.46 -0.82 -4.91
N ARG A 85 -15.03 0.08 -5.79
CA ARG A 85 -14.92 -0.20 -7.23
C ARG A 85 -13.91 -1.29 -7.57
N ILE A 86 -12.78 -1.35 -6.88
CA ILE A 86 -11.73 -2.35 -7.15
C ILE A 86 -11.79 -3.56 -6.19
N ASN A 87 -12.80 -3.59 -5.30
CA ASN A 87 -12.97 -4.59 -4.24
C ASN A 87 -11.71 -4.73 -3.36
N SER A 88 -11.20 -3.59 -2.88
CA SER A 88 -10.03 -3.49 -2.01
C SER A 88 -10.46 -3.15 -0.58
N PRO A 89 -9.81 -3.70 0.47
CA PRO A 89 -10.09 -3.32 1.84
C PRO A 89 -9.82 -1.84 2.10
N ILE A 90 -10.59 -1.26 3.02
CA ILE A 90 -10.37 0.08 3.54
C ILE A 90 -10.52 0.06 5.06
N PHE A 91 -9.55 0.65 5.75
CA PHE A 91 -9.63 0.94 7.18
C PHE A 91 -10.15 2.36 7.34
N ASP A 92 -11.39 2.49 7.78
CA ASP A 92 -12.07 3.78 7.89
C ASP A 92 -11.65 4.55 9.17
N ILE A 93 -12.20 5.74 9.33
CA ILE A 93 -12.07 6.63 10.47
C ILE A 93 -12.23 5.83 11.78
N GLY A 94 -11.22 5.92 12.65
CA GLY A 94 -11.23 5.28 13.96
C GLY A 94 -10.74 3.83 13.98
N CYS A 95 -10.42 3.21 12.84
CA CYS A 95 -9.81 1.88 12.82
C CYS A 95 -8.38 1.85 13.39
N GLY A 96 -7.63 2.94 13.29
CA GLY A 96 -6.28 3.09 13.83
C GLY A 96 -5.27 3.61 12.81
N VAL A 97 -4.03 3.83 13.27
CA VAL A 97 -2.92 4.33 12.43
C VAL A 97 -2.44 3.24 11.47
N CYS A 98 -2.12 3.60 10.23
CA CYS A 98 -1.76 2.67 9.16
C CYS A 98 -0.67 1.66 9.55
N HIS A 99 0.42 2.12 10.15
CA HIS A 99 1.52 1.25 10.58
C HIS A 99 1.17 0.32 11.76
N GLN A 100 0.04 0.53 12.43
CA GLN A 100 -0.49 -0.36 13.46
C GLN A 100 -1.49 -1.37 12.88
N VAL A 101 -2.48 -0.89 12.13
CA VAL A 101 -3.58 -1.75 11.63
C VAL A 101 -3.12 -2.74 10.57
N ILE A 102 -2.12 -2.38 9.75
CA ILE A 102 -1.57 -3.25 8.71
C ILE A 102 -0.95 -4.54 9.29
N PRO A 103 -0.01 -4.49 10.24
CA PRO A 103 0.52 -5.71 10.86
C PRO A 103 -0.54 -6.44 11.70
N GLU A 104 -1.39 -5.74 12.45
CA GLU A 104 -2.46 -6.37 13.26
C GLU A 104 -3.45 -7.15 12.40
N SER A 105 -3.71 -6.68 11.18
CA SER A 105 -4.61 -7.35 10.23
C SER A 105 -3.94 -8.46 9.41
N GLY A 106 -2.67 -8.78 9.71
CA GLY A 106 -1.93 -9.86 9.05
C GLY A 106 -1.45 -9.54 7.64
N PHE A 107 -1.44 -8.26 7.23
CA PHE A 107 -0.93 -7.85 5.91
C PHE A 107 0.59 -7.69 5.87
N ALA A 108 1.25 -7.66 7.03
CA ALA A 108 2.71 -7.60 7.12
C ALA A 108 3.27 -8.83 7.83
N LEU A 109 3.85 -9.76 7.05
CA LEU A 109 4.41 -11.01 7.56
C LEU A 109 5.93 -11.09 7.28
N PRO A 110 6.67 -11.93 8.05
CA PRO A 110 8.09 -12.12 7.83
C PRO A 110 8.42 -12.48 6.38
N GLY A 111 9.38 -11.76 5.80
CA GLY A 111 9.84 -11.99 4.43
C GLY A 111 9.04 -11.27 3.35
N ASN A 112 7.94 -10.58 3.68
CA ASN A 112 7.22 -9.80 2.68
C ASN A 112 7.97 -8.57 2.19
N LEU A 113 7.79 -8.24 0.91
CA LEU A 113 8.13 -6.93 0.35
C LEU A 113 6.87 -6.06 0.25
N ILE A 114 6.80 -5.04 1.11
CA ILE A 114 5.62 -4.17 1.28
C ILE A 114 5.97 -2.74 0.88
N LEU A 115 5.06 -2.08 0.15
CA LEU A 115 5.16 -0.66 -0.18
C LEU A 115 4.08 0.15 0.54
N GLY A 116 4.48 1.14 1.32
CA GLY A 116 3.59 2.12 1.96
C GLY A 116 3.81 3.51 1.40
N ALA A 117 2.73 4.28 1.27
CA ALA A 117 2.73 5.68 0.87
C ALA A 117 2.01 6.55 1.90
#